data_AF-A0A8J4S6U2-F1
#
_entry.id   AF-A0A8J4S6U2-F1
#
_cell.length_a   1.000
_cell.length_b   1.000
_cell.length_c   1.000
_cell.angle_alpha   90.00
_cell.angle_beta   90.00
_cell.angle_gamma   90.00
#
_symmetry.space_group_name_H-M   'P 1'
#
loop_
_entity.id
_entity.type
_entity.pdbx_description
1 polymer ?
#
loop_
_entity_poly.entity_id
_entity_poly.type
_entity_poly.pdbx_seq_one_letter_code
_entity_poly.pdbx_strand_id
1 'polypeptide(L)'
;MRIIEPFSVALVVIVTQALQAASAASNNFTSWSDRFQMDLEGVCVCSEATYDAIYNGHLYLSSNEAGVFSTSKAGDRLTFSTVEIATVVNDTADFIDTNTTYQSIIGFGGTFTNASFVTVYENEGATTSPMNDTDEGEK
;
A
#
# COMPACT_ATOMS: atom_id res chain seq x y z
N MET A 1 -7.41 51.65 15.37
CA MET A 1 -7.68 50.53 16.30
C MET A 1 -8.56 49.54 15.57
N ARG A 2 -7.99 48.48 14.99
CA ARG A 2 -8.74 47.36 14.41
C ARG A 2 -8.50 46.16 15.31
N ILE A 3 -9.53 45.77 16.02
CA ILE A 3 -9.56 44.59 16.89
C ILE A 3 -9.67 43.39 15.95
N ILE A 4 -8.61 42.59 15.87
CA ILE A 4 -8.61 41.33 15.14
C ILE A 4 -9.01 40.27 16.16
N GLU A 5 -10.19 39.69 15.97
CA GLU A 5 -10.82 38.69 16.84
C GLU A 5 -9.95 37.41 16.94
N PRO A 6 -9.78 36.81 18.14
CA PRO A 6 -8.89 35.66 18.36
C PRO A 6 -9.44 34.32 17.83
N PHE A 7 -10.70 34.28 17.37
CA PHE A 7 -11.38 33.04 16.96
C PHE A 7 -10.97 32.52 15.58
N SER A 8 -10.42 33.37 14.69
CA SER A 8 -10.08 32.95 13.32
C SER A 8 -8.74 32.22 13.21
N VAL A 9 -7.87 32.28 14.22
CA VAL A 9 -6.55 31.64 14.17
C VAL A 9 -6.63 30.16 14.59
N ALA A 10 -7.53 29.81 15.52
CA ALA A 10 -7.66 28.45 16.02
C ALA A 10 -8.18 27.46 14.95
N LEU A 11 -9.03 27.91 14.03
CA LEU A 11 -9.63 27.04 13.02
C LEU A 11 -8.63 26.64 11.91
N VAL A 12 -7.65 27.50 11.60
CA VAL A 12 -6.59 27.21 10.62
C VAL A 12 -5.58 26.20 11.17
N VAL A 13 -5.36 26.17 12.50
CA VAL A 13 -4.44 25.24 13.16
C VAL A 13 -5.04 23.83 13.29
N ILE A 14 -6.37 23.71 13.38
CA ILE A 14 -7.02 22.39 13.46
C ILE A 14 -7.09 21.73 12.06
N VAL A 15 -7.34 22.50 11.00
CA VAL A 15 -7.38 21.97 9.62
C VAL A 15 -5.98 21.58 9.12
N THR A 16 -4.91 22.20 9.61
CA THR A 16 -3.53 21.83 9.23
C THR A 16 -3.03 20.56 9.90
N GLN A 17 -3.62 20.13 11.01
CA GLN A 17 -3.21 18.90 11.71
C GLN A 17 -3.92 17.63 11.21
N ALA A 18 -5.07 17.76 10.54
CA ALA A 18 -5.78 16.62 9.96
C ALA A 18 -5.18 16.15 8.61
N LEU A 19 -4.23 16.89 8.04
CA LEU A 19 -3.55 16.50 6.79
C LEU A 19 -2.25 15.70 7.03
N GLN A 20 -1.91 15.40 8.28
CA GLN A 20 -0.72 14.65 8.68
C GLN A 20 -1.10 13.32 9.36
N ALA A 21 -1.90 12.51 8.67
CA ALA A 21 -2.11 11.10 9.02
C ALA A 21 -2.15 10.16 7.80
N ALA A 22 -1.66 10.62 6.66
CA ALA A 22 -1.27 9.75 5.56
C ALA A 22 0.24 9.87 5.37
N SER A 23 1.02 9.28 6.29
CA SER A 23 2.36 8.84 5.91
C SER A 23 2.16 7.71 4.89
N ALA A 24 1.93 8.08 3.63
CA ALA A 24 2.19 7.17 2.53
C ALA A 24 3.61 6.64 2.76
N ALA A 25 3.78 5.32 2.74
CA ALA A 25 5.09 4.70 2.70
C ALA A 25 5.97 5.54 1.78
N SER A 26 7.15 5.96 2.26
CA SER A 26 8.07 6.73 1.44
C SER A 26 8.43 5.85 0.24
N ASN A 27 7.77 6.11 -0.88
CA ASN A 27 8.00 5.45 -2.16
C ASN A 27 9.37 5.89 -2.66
N ASN A 28 10.41 5.32 -2.07
CA ASN A 28 11.78 5.48 -2.53
C ASN A 28 12.00 4.46 -3.64
N PHE A 29 11.17 4.51 -4.69
CA PHE A 29 11.34 3.70 -5.89
C PHE A 29 11.31 4.62 -7.11
N THR A 30 11.90 4.17 -8.20
CA THR A 30 11.95 4.92 -9.45
C THR A 30 11.22 4.14 -10.56
N SER A 31 10.68 4.86 -11.55
CA SER A 31 10.23 4.26 -12.82
C SER A 31 11.35 4.19 -13.86
N TRP A 32 12.49 4.82 -13.58
CA TRP A 32 13.61 4.92 -14.51
C TRP A 32 14.28 3.57 -14.74
N SER A 33 14.45 3.19 -15.99
CA SER A 33 15.24 2.01 -16.38
C SER A 33 16.57 2.41 -17.01
N ASP A 34 17.67 2.01 -16.38
CA ASP A 34 19.00 2.17 -16.98
C ASP A 34 19.19 1.33 -18.26
N ARG A 35 18.48 0.20 -18.38
CA ARG A 35 18.55 -0.64 -19.58
C ARG A 35 17.92 0.04 -20.79
N PHE A 36 16.77 0.67 -20.61
CA PHE A 36 16.00 1.27 -21.69
C PHE A 36 16.19 2.78 -21.81
N GLN A 37 16.89 3.40 -20.85
CA GLN A 37 17.14 4.85 -20.78
C GLN A 37 15.83 5.67 -20.85
N MET A 38 14.80 5.18 -20.16
CA MET A 38 13.48 5.82 -20.10
C MET A 38 12.71 5.39 -18.85
N ASP A 39 11.69 6.17 -18.50
CA ASP A 39 10.69 5.77 -17.51
C ASP A 39 9.77 4.69 -18.06
N LEU A 40 9.60 3.61 -17.28
CA LEU A 40 8.69 2.52 -17.57
C LEU A 40 7.32 2.80 -16.95
N GLU A 41 6.31 2.99 -17.79
CA GLU A 41 4.94 3.18 -17.32
C GLU A 41 4.45 1.93 -16.56
N GLY A 42 3.93 2.14 -15.35
CA GLY A 42 3.33 1.06 -14.58
C GLY A 42 4.31 0.20 -13.77
N VAL A 43 5.62 0.41 -13.90
CA VAL A 43 6.65 -0.44 -13.27
C VAL A 43 7.31 0.28 -12.10
N CYS A 44 7.48 -0.42 -10.98
CA CYS A 44 8.41 -0.02 -9.92
C CYS A 44 9.75 -0.69 -10.20
N VAL A 45 10.79 0.10 -10.45
CA VAL A 45 12.14 -0.43 -10.72
C VAL A 45 12.84 -0.63 -9.39
N CYS A 46 13.18 -1.89 -9.10
CA CYS A 46 13.92 -2.27 -7.91
C CYS A 46 15.42 -2.46 -8.23
N SER A 47 16.25 -2.24 -7.21
CA SER A 47 17.67 -2.56 -7.17
C SER A 47 18.04 -3.06 -5.77
N GLU A 48 19.28 -3.55 -5.59
CA GLU A 48 19.76 -4.02 -4.28
C GLU A 48 19.56 -3.02 -3.14
N ALA A 49 19.62 -1.71 -3.43
CA ALA A 49 19.51 -0.65 -2.43
C ALA A 49 18.12 0.00 -2.38
N THR A 50 17.20 -0.37 -3.28
CA THR A 50 15.98 0.40 -3.53
C THR A 50 14.86 -0.53 -3.98
N TYR A 51 13.89 -0.75 -3.11
CA TYR A 51 12.70 -1.55 -3.37
C TYR A 51 11.51 -0.93 -2.62
N ASP A 52 10.30 -1.14 -3.14
CA ASP A 52 9.07 -0.77 -2.44
C ASP A 52 8.74 -1.79 -1.35
N ALA A 53 8.13 -1.31 -0.27
CA ALA A 53 7.72 -2.13 0.86
C ALA A 53 6.26 -1.86 1.19
N ILE A 54 5.55 -2.91 1.61
CA ILE A 54 4.14 -2.81 1.99
C ILE A 54 4.05 -2.25 3.41
N TYR A 55 3.17 -1.26 3.57
CA TYR A 55 2.92 -0.69 4.90
C TYR A 55 2.04 -1.62 5.75
N ASN A 56 2.52 -1.94 6.95
CA ASN A 56 1.84 -2.82 7.90
C ASN A 56 0.73 -2.15 8.72
N GLY A 57 0.16 -1.04 8.23
CA GLY A 57 -0.93 -0.31 8.90
C GLY A 57 -2.17 -1.15 9.18
N HIS A 58 -2.41 -2.19 8.37
CA HIS A 58 -3.52 -3.12 8.54
C HIS A 58 -3.47 -3.91 9.88
N LEU A 59 -2.30 -4.01 10.51
CA LEU A 59 -2.15 -4.66 11.82
C LEU A 59 -2.65 -3.79 12.99
N TYR A 60 -2.92 -2.50 12.76
CA TYR A 60 -3.22 -1.51 13.79
C TYR A 60 -4.60 -0.86 13.64
N LEU A 61 -5.54 -1.53 12.96
CA LEU A 61 -6.90 -1.05 12.75
C LEU A 61 -7.70 -1.04 14.05
N SER A 62 -8.47 0.04 14.27
CA SER A 62 -9.50 0.05 15.31
C SER A 62 -10.74 -0.75 14.89
N SER A 63 -11.63 -1.06 15.84
CA SER A 63 -12.81 -1.89 15.59
C SER A 63 -13.83 -1.30 14.60
N ASN A 64 -13.75 0.00 14.33
CA ASN A 64 -14.63 0.72 13.42
C ASN A 64 -13.92 1.15 12.12
N GLU A 65 -12.77 0.56 11.81
CA GLU A 65 -12.01 0.84 10.60
C GLU A 65 -11.86 -0.41 9.73
N ALA A 66 -11.80 -0.19 8.42
CA ALA A 66 -11.33 -1.16 7.46
C ALA A 66 -10.06 -0.64 6.79
N GLY A 67 -9.08 -1.52 6.62
CA GLY A 67 -7.88 -1.25 5.82
C GLY A 67 -8.15 -1.45 4.34
N VAL A 68 -7.66 -0.55 3.50
CA VAL A 68 -7.81 -0.60 2.05
C VAL A 68 -6.44 -0.49 1.39
N PHE A 69 -6.09 -1.50 0.60
CA PHE A 69 -4.93 -1.48 -0.29
C PHE A 69 -5.38 -1.15 -1.71
N SER A 70 -4.89 -0.04 -2.25
CA SER A 70 -5.28 0.48 -3.56
C SER A 70 -4.16 0.36 -4.59
N THR A 71 -4.50 -0.05 -5.80
CA THR A 71 -3.61 -0.04 -6.97
C THR A 71 -4.35 0.61 -8.14
N SER A 72 -3.69 1.48 -8.89
CA SER A 72 -4.34 2.23 -9.96
C SER A 72 -3.43 2.46 -11.16
N LYS A 73 -4.04 2.71 -12.32
CA LYS A 73 -3.31 3.12 -13.53
C LYS A 73 -2.56 4.43 -13.32
N ALA A 74 -3.08 5.32 -12.46
CA ALA A 74 -2.45 6.59 -12.14
C ALA A 74 -1.16 6.45 -11.32
N GLY A 75 -0.91 5.28 -10.73
CA GLY A 75 0.35 5.01 -10.04
C GLY A 75 0.22 4.51 -8.61
N ASP A 76 -0.99 4.24 -8.08
CA ASP A 76 -1.09 3.63 -6.75
C ASP A 76 -0.48 2.21 -6.78
N ARG A 77 0.27 1.86 -5.73
CA ARG A 77 1.05 0.61 -5.63
C ARG A 77 0.82 0.01 -4.26
N LEU A 78 -0.27 -0.76 -4.14
CA LEU A 78 -0.71 -1.31 -2.85
C LEU A 78 -0.70 -0.24 -1.75
N THR A 79 -1.15 0.98 -2.09
CA THR A 79 -1.18 2.12 -1.19
C THR A 79 -2.19 1.82 -0.09
N PHE A 80 -1.74 1.82 1.16
CA PHE A 80 -2.60 1.60 2.31
C PHE A 80 -3.34 2.88 2.73
N SER A 81 -4.61 2.73 3.05
CA SER A 81 -5.46 3.75 3.68
C SER A 81 -6.46 3.09 4.62
N THR A 82 -7.05 3.88 5.52
CA THR A 82 -8.16 3.43 6.37
C THR A 82 -9.46 4.08 5.93
N VAL A 83 -10.56 3.35 6.06
CA VAL A 83 -11.92 3.87 5.90
C VAL A 83 -12.72 3.54 7.15
N GLU A 84 -13.52 4.49 7.62
CA GLU A 84 -14.42 4.27 8.76
C GLU A 84 -15.64 3.45 8.33
N ILE A 85 -16.02 2.50 9.17
CA ILE A 85 -17.21 1.67 8.99
C ILE A 85 -18.42 2.47 9.48
N ALA A 86 -19.22 2.95 8.54
CA ALA A 86 -20.46 3.66 8.85
C ALA A 86 -21.52 2.72 9.44
N THR A 87 -22.27 3.22 10.42
CA THR A 87 -23.40 2.50 11.03
C THR A 87 -24.71 2.66 10.26
N VAL A 88 -24.72 3.50 9.22
CA VAL A 88 -25.90 3.81 8.40
C VAL A 88 -25.67 3.29 6.99
N VAL A 89 -26.61 2.48 6.51
CA VAL A 89 -26.59 1.91 5.16
C VAL A 89 -26.93 3.00 4.14
N ASN A 90 -26.16 3.08 3.05
CA ASN A 90 -26.47 3.94 1.91
C ASN A 90 -27.11 3.12 0.78
N ASP A 91 -27.83 3.79 -0.14
CA ASP A 91 -28.53 3.14 -1.26
C ASP A 91 -27.58 2.50 -2.30
N THR A 92 -26.27 2.72 -2.15
CA THR A 92 -25.20 2.19 -3.03
C THR A 92 -24.43 1.03 -2.41
N ALA A 93 -24.84 0.56 -1.22
CA ALA A 93 -24.10 -0.46 -0.50
C ALA A 93 -24.33 -1.85 -1.09
N ASP A 94 -23.23 -2.56 -1.35
CA ASP A 94 -23.27 -3.99 -1.61
C ASP A 94 -23.43 -4.76 -0.28
N PHE A 95 -24.24 -5.82 -0.31
CA PHE A 95 -24.51 -6.65 0.87
C PHE A 95 -23.80 -7.99 0.77
N ILE A 96 -23.16 -8.37 1.87
CA ILE A 96 -22.51 -9.68 2.02
C ILE A 96 -23.44 -10.58 2.83
N ASP A 97 -23.92 -11.68 2.24
CA ASP A 97 -24.66 -12.72 2.97
C ASP A 97 -23.67 -13.73 3.56
N THR A 98 -23.56 -13.73 4.89
CA THR A 98 -22.64 -14.60 5.63
C THR A 98 -23.18 -16.01 5.86
N ASN A 99 -24.45 -16.29 5.52
CA ASN A 99 -25.06 -17.63 5.66
C ASN A 99 -24.82 -18.51 4.42
N THR A 100 -24.51 -17.88 3.29
CA THR A 100 -24.21 -18.59 2.04
C THR A 100 -22.71 -18.80 1.93
N THR A 101 -22.27 -20.05 2.01
CA THR A 101 -20.86 -20.42 1.87
C THR A 101 -20.58 -21.06 0.52
N TYR A 102 -19.43 -20.71 -0.07
CA TYR A 102 -18.95 -21.30 -1.33
C TYR A 102 -17.70 -22.15 -1.08
N GLN A 103 -16.74 -22.15 -2.00
CA GLN A 103 -15.49 -22.88 -1.88
C GLN A 103 -14.57 -22.31 -0.80
N SER A 104 -13.79 -23.18 -0.17
CA SER A 104 -12.64 -22.77 0.64
C SER A 104 -11.46 -22.38 -0.28
N ILE A 105 -10.75 -21.31 0.09
CA ILE A 105 -9.55 -20.87 -0.63
C ILE A 105 -8.33 -21.54 0.00
N ILE A 106 -7.52 -22.23 -0.82
CA ILE A 106 -6.28 -22.89 -0.37
C ILE A 106 -5.12 -21.88 -0.29
N GLY A 107 -5.07 -20.92 -1.22
CA GLY A 107 -4.05 -19.87 -1.26
C GLY A 107 -3.92 -19.21 -2.63
N PHE A 108 -2.98 -18.27 -2.73
CA PHE A 108 -2.61 -17.56 -3.96
C PHE A 108 -1.10 -17.65 -4.16
N GLY A 109 -0.63 -17.70 -5.41
CA GLY A 109 0.80 -17.81 -5.70
C GLY A 109 1.11 -17.77 -7.19
N GLY A 110 2.38 -18.04 -7.53
CA GLY A 110 2.90 -18.10 -8.89
C GLY A 110 3.65 -19.41 -9.18
N THR A 111 4.13 -19.58 -10.40
CA THR A 111 4.87 -20.77 -10.81
C THR A 111 6.37 -20.56 -10.65
N PHE A 112 7.04 -21.53 -10.02
CA PHE A 112 8.51 -21.57 -9.96
C PHE A 112 9.04 -22.51 -11.05
N THR A 113 9.42 -21.94 -12.17
CA THR A 113 9.92 -22.63 -13.36
C THR A 113 11.44 -22.49 -13.47
N ASN A 114 12.07 -23.27 -14.37
CA ASN A 114 13.50 -23.09 -14.64
C ASN A 114 13.82 -21.66 -15.13
N ALA A 115 12.92 -21.05 -15.89
CA ALA A 115 13.10 -19.67 -16.35
C ALA A 115 13.03 -18.66 -15.20
N SER A 116 12.06 -18.81 -14.28
CA SER A 116 12.01 -17.93 -13.10
C SER A 116 13.21 -18.13 -12.19
N PHE A 117 13.69 -19.37 -12.03
CA PHE A 117 14.89 -19.66 -11.25
C PHE A 117 16.13 -18.99 -11.83
N VAL A 118 16.39 -19.18 -13.14
CA VAL A 118 17.55 -18.57 -13.80
C VAL A 118 17.49 -17.05 -13.72
N THR A 119 16.33 -16.44 -14.01
CA THR A 119 16.17 -14.98 -13.95
C THR A 119 16.42 -14.43 -12.54
N VAL A 120 15.92 -15.08 -11.48
CA VAL A 120 16.17 -14.62 -10.11
C VAL A 120 17.63 -14.84 -9.72
N TYR A 121 18.19 -16.02 -10.00
CA TYR A 121 19.59 -16.34 -9.66
C TYR A 121 20.59 -15.42 -10.36
N GLU A 122 20.35 -15.06 -11.62
CA GLU A 122 21.21 -14.16 -12.40
C GLU A 122 21.19 -12.71 -11.88
N ASN A 123 20.07 -12.23 -11.34
CA ASN A 123 19.95 -10.86 -10.84
C ASN A 123 20.47 -10.70 -9.39
N GLU A 124 20.42 -11.75 -8.58
CA GLU A 124 20.52 -11.63 -7.12
C GLU A 124 21.69 -12.44 -6.50
N GLY A 125 22.30 -13.34 -7.27
CA GLY A 125 23.24 -14.31 -6.72
C GLY A 125 22.58 -15.32 -5.76
N ALA A 126 23.39 -16.07 -4.99
CA ALA A 126 22.92 -17.16 -4.12
C ALA A 126 22.50 -16.71 -2.70
N THR A 127 22.41 -15.41 -2.41
CA THR A 127 22.15 -14.88 -1.07
C THR A 127 21.14 -13.73 -1.09
N THR A 128 20.03 -13.92 -0.36
CA THR A 128 19.01 -12.96 0.07
C THR A 128 18.62 -11.90 -0.96
N SER A 129 17.66 -12.25 -1.80
CA SER A 129 17.02 -11.34 -2.74
C SER A 129 15.86 -10.59 -2.09
N PRO A 130 15.69 -9.27 -2.28
CA PRO A 130 14.40 -8.57 -2.08
C PRO A 130 13.23 -9.19 -2.84
N MET A 131 13.46 -9.99 -3.90
CA MET A 131 12.42 -10.74 -4.61
C MET A 131 11.94 -12.00 -3.86
N ASN A 132 12.68 -12.42 -2.83
CA ASN A 132 12.30 -13.50 -1.94
C ASN A 132 12.41 -13.01 -0.49
N ASP A 133 11.74 -11.89 -0.21
CA ASP A 133 11.54 -11.43 1.15
C ASP A 133 10.58 -12.42 1.81
N THR A 134 11.11 -13.18 2.76
CA THR A 134 10.29 -14.03 3.61
C THR A 134 9.92 -13.11 4.74
N ASP A 135 8.66 -12.67 4.80
CA ASP A 135 8.12 -11.98 5.96
C ASP A 135 8.11 -13.00 7.11
N GLU A 136 9.30 -13.25 7.68
CA GLU A 136 9.47 -13.99 8.92
C GLU A 136 8.90 -13.09 10.00
N GLY A 137 7.58 -13.20 10.18
CA GLY A 137 6.87 -12.50 11.24
C GLY A 137 7.61 -12.72 12.55
N GLU A 138 8.25 -11.64 13.02
CA GLU A 138 8.85 -11.58 14.34
C GLU A 138 7.71 -11.78 15.34
N LYS A 139 7.66 -12.98 15.93
CA LYS A 139 6.71 -13.33 16.99
C LYS A 139 7.09 -12.71 18.33
#